data_AF-C5KP50-F1
#
_entry.id   AF-C5KP50-F1
#
_cell.length_a   1.000
_cell.length_b   1.000
_cell.length_c   1.000
_cell.angle_alpha   90.00
_cell.angle_beta   90.00
_cell.angle_gamma   90.00
#
_symmetry.space_group_name_H-M   'P 1'
#
loop_
_entity.id
_entity.type
_entity.pdbx_description
1 polymer ?
#
loop_
_entity_poly.entity_id
_entity_poly.type
_entity_poly.pdbx_seq_one_letter_code
_entity_poly.pdbx_strand_id
1 'polypeptide(L)'
;MTYLHTVKEAPRPNIPPRTFHLVGLMQDRLFGNASAQAAAEAIRTLHPRQVMLEMDQARYKNALEHISTGMHLQQPNRVDIVSTVHGGLMLRELKASIEAAKEINAAIYLIDRPFTITKNRVAQKLLNPVTFGNFLKYGNRSLVFRKDKANSEDVRELDSFLKRYCPGIHKVLIDERNQYMAHQIIWNSQPGETVVVICSAMHVPGLASLLQKKLADPSVNVAAPEGLADLTKKSLPVVPFLFLFYLVLPGYILYLVSAGGIAMISQKTKGVLGIESKEGEVPVVRPAVKKLESS
;
A
#
# COMPACT_ATOMS: atom_id res chain seq x y z
N MET A 1 -27.15 -10.97 8.67
CA MET A 1 -26.04 -11.68 9.34
C MET A 1 -24.80 -10.80 9.31
N THR A 2 -24.38 -10.33 10.48
CA THR A 2 -23.05 -9.78 10.73
C THR A 2 -22.00 -10.76 10.19
N TYR A 3 -20.94 -10.27 9.56
CA TYR A 3 -19.81 -11.11 9.11
C TYR A 3 -18.98 -11.51 10.35
N LEU A 4 -19.60 -12.29 11.23
CA LEU A 4 -19.08 -12.71 12.52
C LEU A 4 -18.47 -14.10 12.36
N HIS A 5 -17.18 -14.23 12.67
CA HIS A 5 -16.49 -15.51 12.72
C HIS A 5 -15.95 -15.74 14.12
N THR A 6 -16.26 -16.89 14.72
CA THR A 6 -15.83 -17.22 16.07
C THR A 6 -14.70 -18.24 16.04
N VAL A 7 -13.58 -17.93 16.68
CA VAL A 7 -12.46 -18.84 16.92
C VAL A 7 -12.37 -19.12 18.41
N LYS A 8 -12.43 -20.39 18.81
CA LYS A 8 -12.29 -20.82 20.21
C LYS A 8 -10.97 -21.54 20.41
N GLU A 9 -10.26 -21.19 21.46
CA GLU A 9 -9.08 -21.93 21.91
C GLU A 9 -9.51 -23.27 22.52
N ALA A 10 -8.78 -24.34 22.21
CA ALA A 10 -9.00 -25.62 22.84
C ALA A 10 -8.62 -25.54 24.34
N PRO A 11 -9.35 -26.23 25.25
CA PRO A 11 -9.00 -26.27 26.66
C PRO A 11 -7.57 -26.80 26.85
N ARG A 12 -6.81 -26.16 27.74
CA ARG A 12 -5.48 -26.62 28.17
C ARG A 12 -5.43 -26.72 29.69
N PRO A 13 -4.59 -27.59 30.27
CA PRO A 13 -4.44 -27.67 31.71
C PRO A 13 -4.08 -26.30 32.31
N ASN A 14 -4.85 -25.85 33.30
CA ASN A 14 -4.64 -24.62 34.05
C ASN A 14 -4.65 -23.30 33.24
N ILE A 15 -5.12 -23.31 31.99
CA ILE A 15 -5.27 -22.10 31.16
C ILE A 15 -6.71 -22.05 30.63
N PRO A 16 -7.54 -21.09 31.08
CA PRO A 16 -8.90 -20.97 30.58
C PRO A 16 -8.90 -20.57 29.09
N PRO A 17 -9.76 -21.18 28.26
CA PRO A 17 -9.73 -20.98 26.82
C PRO A 17 -10.23 -19.59 26.44
N ARG A 18 -9.54 -18.94 25.51
CA ARG A 18 -9.98 -17.67 24.91
C ARG A 18 -11.03 -17.89 23.84
N THR A 19 -11.92 -16.92 23.67
CA THR A 19 -12.87 -16.88 22.54
C THR A 19 -12.68 -15.57 21.78
N PHE A 20 -12.47 -15.68 20.47
CA PHE A 20 -12.28 -14.55 19.57
C PHE A 20 -13.47 -14.43 18.62
N HIS A 21 -14.13 -13.28 18.64
CA HIS A 21 -15.22 -12.92 17.73
C HIS A 21 -14.70 -11.91 16.71
N LEU A 22 -14.40 -12.36 15.50
CA LEU A 22 -13.98 -11.52 14.40
C LEU A 22 -15.22 -10.92 13.73
N VAL A 23 -15.40 -9.61 13.85
CA VAL A 23 -16.50 -8.86 13.26
C VAL A 23 -15.98 -8.12 12.03
N GLY A 24 -16.37 -8.62 10.86
CA GLY A 24 -16.02 -8.05 9.56
C GLY A 24 -16.90 -6.87 9.16
N LEU A 25 -16.26 -5.75 8.84
CA LEU A 25 -16.91 -4.55 8.32
C LEU A 25 -16.67 -4.37 6.82
N MET A 26 -17.70 -3.92 6.12
CA MET A 26 -17.60 -3.40 4.77
C MET A 26 -17.25 -1.91 4.83
N GLN A 27 -16.29 -1.49 4.02
CA GLN A 27 -15.94 -0.07 3.92
C GLN A 27 -17.15 0.78 3.48
N ASP A 28 -17.21 2.00 4.00
CA ASP A 28 -18.27 2.99 3.80
C ASP A 28 -19.67 2.55 4.27
N ARG A 29 -19.80 1.41 4.96
CA ARG A 29 -21.10 0.88 5.40
C ARG A 29 -21.36 1.20 6.88
N LEU A 30 -22.24 2.17 7.12
CA LEU A 30 -22.59 2.59 8.49
C LEU A 30 -23.77 1.81 9.09
N PHE A 31 -24.70 1.33 8.26
CA PHE A 31 -25.91 0.62 8.70
C PHE A 31 -26.09 -0.73 7.98
N GLY A 32 -26.92 -1.60 8.57
CA GLY A 32 -27.21 -2.94 8.04
C GLY A 32 -26.13 -3.98 8.36
N ASN A 33 -26.08 -5.06 7.59
CA ASN A 33 -25.13 -6.15 7.82
C ASN A 33 -23.69 -5.73 7.49
N ALA A 34 -22.73 -6.19 8.32
CA ALA A 34 -21.29 -5.89 8.19
C ALA A 34 -21.03 -4.37 8.19
N SER A 35 -21.68 -3.66 9.11
CA SER A 35 -21.64 -2.19 9.21
C SER A 35 -21.15 -1.73 10.58
N ALA A 36 -20.81 -0.43 10.67
CA ALA A 36 -20.40 0.19 11.93
C ALA A 36 -21.39 -0.07 13.09
N GLN A 37 -22.70 0.06 12.83
CA GLN A 37 -23.72 -0.17 13.86
C GLN A 37 -23.85 -1.65 14.23
N ALA A 38 -23.77 -2.56 13.26
CA ALA A 38 -23.80 -4.00 13.54
C ALA A 38 -22.59 -4.46 14.39
N ALA A 39 -21.43 -3.83 14.22
CA ALA A 39 -20.28 -4.07 15.09
C ALA A 39 -20.48 -3.53 16.51
N ALA A 40 -21.06 -2.33 16.64
CA ALA A 40 -21.41 -1.76 17.94
C ALA A 40 -22.41 -2.65 18.70
N GLU A 41 -23.44 -3.13 18.01
CA GLU A 41 -24.41 -4.09 18.56
C GLU A 41 -23.75 -5.39 18.99
N ALA A 42 -22.86 -5.97 18.16
CA ALA A 42 -22.10 -7.16 18.53
C ALA A 42 -21.28 -6.96 19.82
N ILE A 43 -20.65 -5.80 20.01
CA ILE A 43 -19.93 -5.46 21.24
C ILE A 43 -20.90 -5.42 22.43
N ARG A 44 -22.05 -4.75 22.31
CA ARG A 44 -23.04 -4.66 23.40
C ARG A 44 -23.62 -6.02 23.77
N THR A 45 -23.90 -6.87 22.78
CA THR A 45 -24.48 -8.20 23.00
C THR A 45 -23.47 -9.19 23.58
N LEU A 46 -22.25 -9.23 23.04
CA LEU A 46 -21.20 -10.17 23.50
C LEU A 46 -20.55 -9.71 24.81
N HIS A 47 -20.68 -8.42 25.13
CA HIS A 47 -20.16 -7.78 26.33
C HIS A 47 -18.68 -8.16 26.64
N PRO A 48 -17.76 -8.06 25.66
CA PRO A 48 -16.39 -8.50 25.83
C PRO A 48 -15.63 -7.61 26.83
N ARG A 49 -14.59 -8.14 27.46
CA ARG A 49 -13.62 -7.33 28.21
C ARG A 49 -12.60 -6.63 27.33
N GLN A 50 -12.33 -7.19 26.15
CA GLN A 50 -11.34 -6.67 25.22
C GLN A 50 -11.95 -6.47 23.83
N VAL A 51 -11.82 -5.25 23.30
CA VAL A 51 -12.16 -4.89 21.92
C VAL A 51 -10.88 -4.53 21.19
N MET A 52 -10.63 -5.16 20.05
CA MET A 52 -9.43 -4.96 19.25
C MET A 52 -9.80 -4.36 17.90
N LEU A 53 -9.13 -3.30 17.47
CA LEU A 53 -9.49 -2.54 16.26
C LEU A 53 -8.39 -2.61 15.20
N GLU A 54 -8.76 -2.87 13.94
CA GLU A 54 -7.89 -2.72 12.76
C GLU A 54 -7.58 -1.23 12.51
N MET A 55 -6.73 -0.66 13.36
CA MET A 55 -6.21 0.68 13.24
C MET A 55 -4.83 0.76 13.88
N ASP A 56 -3.96 1.60 13.32
CA ASP A 56 -2.64 1.88 13.89
C ASP A 56 -2.70 3.08 14.86
N GLN A 57 -1.65 3.21 15.70
CA GLN A 57 -1.56 4.23 16.73
C GLN A 57 -1.62 5.67 16.20
N ALA A 58 -0.96 5.96 15.07
CA ALA A 58 -0.94 7.30 14.52
C ALA A 58 -2.32 7.71 14.00
N ARG A 59 -3.01 6.77 13.32
CA ARG A 59 -4.39 6.97 12.85
C ARG A 59 -5.37 7.13 14.01
N TYR A 60 -5.20 6.36 15.09
CA TYR A 60 -6.03 6.51 16.29
C TYR A 60 -5.81 7.86 16.99
N LYS A 61 -4.56 8.30 17.13
CA LYS A 61 -4.25 9.63 17.69
C LYS A 61 -4.90 10.75 16.89
N ASN A 62 -4.74 10.73 15.56
CA ASN A 62 -5.36 11.72 14.67
C ASN A 62 -6.90 11.67 14.76
N ALA A 63 -7.48 10.48 14.96
CA ALA A 63 -8.91 10.33 15.15
C ALA A 63 -9.41 10.92 16.48
N LEU A 64 -8.66 10.75 17.58
CA LEU A 64 -8.99 11.38 18.86
C LEU A 64 -8.88 12.90 18.79
N GLU A 65 -7.81 13.42 18.16
CA GLU A 65 -7.63 14.86 17.95
C GLU A 65 -8.79 15.45 17.15
N HIS A 66 -9.24 14.77 16.09
CA HIS A 66 -10.43 15.17 15.32
C HIS A 66 -11.69 15.23 16.17
N ILE A 67 -11.94 14.21 17.01
CA ILE A 67 -13.10 14.18 17.90
C ILE A 67 -13.04 15.36 18.88
N SER A 68 -11.86 15.70 19.39
CA SER A 68 -11.69 16.77 20.37
C SER A 68 -11.74 18.19 19.79
N THR A 69 -11.24 18.39 18.57
CA THR A 69 -11.07 19.73 17.96
C THR A 69 -12.13 20.07 16.92
N GLY A 70 -12.89 19.09 16.44
CA GLY A 70 -13.87 19.27 15.36
C GLY A 70 -13.26 19.61 13.99
N MET A 71 -11.93 19.63 13.85
CA MET A 71 -11.24 19.86 12.58
C MET A 71 -11.48 18.70 11.61
N HIS A 72 -11.63 18.95 10.31
CA HIS A 72 -11.96 17.93 9.31
C HIS A 72 -10.82 16.92 9.07
N LEU A 73 -11.10 15.61 9.19
CA LEU A 73 -10.15 14.54 8.85
C LEU A 73 -9.94 14.53 7.33
N GLN A 74 -8.72 14.74 6.87
CA GLN A 74 -8.40 14.59 5.45
C GLN A 74 -8.67 13.14 5.03
N GLN A 75 -9.69 12.95 4.20
CA GLN A 75 -9.94 11.67 3.56
C GLN A 75 -8.81 11.40 2.58
N PRO A 76 -8.36 10.14 2.43
CA PRO A 76 -7.39 9.81 1.40
C PRO A 76 -7.95 10.23 0.03
N ASN A 77 -7.07 10.74 -0.83
CA ASN A 77 -7.45 11.10 -2.19
C ASN A 77 -7.98 9.84 -2.90
N ARG A 78 -9.10 9.95 -3.61
CA ARG A 78 -9.81 8.79 -4.21
C ARG A 78 -8.93 7.99 -5.18
N VAL A 79 -7.89 8.60 -5.76
CA VAL A 79 -6.94 7.96 -6.67
C VAL A 79 -5.87 7.12 -5.95
N ASP A 80 -5.64 7.35 -4.66
CA ASP A 80 -4.73 6.53 -3.86
C ASP A 80 -5.44 5.24 -3.45
N ILE A 81 -5.41 4.24 -4.34
CA ILE A 81 -6.04 2.93 -4.15
C ILE A 81 -5.53 2.24 -2.89
N VAL A 82 -4.24 2.39 -2.57
CA VAL A 82 -3.63 1.75 -1.41
C VAL A 82 -4.26 2.30 -0.13
N SER A 83 -4.33 3.62 0.02
CA SER A 83 -4.96 4.25 1.19
C SER A 83 -6.49 4.12 1.19
N THR A 84 -7.10 4.15 0.01
CA THR A 84 -8.56 4.20 -0.16
C THR A 84 -9.19 2.83 0.06
N VAL A 85 -8.58 1.76 -0.47
CA VAL A 85 -9.12 0.39 -0.42
C VAL A 85 -8.45 -0.42 0.69
N HIS A 86 -7.14 -0.26 0.88
CA HIS A 86 -6.37 -1.07 1.84
C HIS A 86 -5.81 -0.25 3.00
N GLY A 87 -6.29 0.98 3.20
CA GLY A 87 -5.91 1.83 4.32
C GLY A 87 -6.42 1.37 5.67
N GLY A 88 -7.18 0.27 5.72
CA GLY A 88 -7.89 -0.21 6.90
C GLY A 88 -9.21 0.52 7.13
N LEU A 89 -9.79 0.33 8.31
CA LEU A 89 -11.07 0.93 8.69
C LEU A 89 -10.91 2.41 9.06
N MET A 90 -11.83 3.25 8.63
CA MET A 90 -11.87 4.69 8.89
C MET A 90 -12.56 5.01 10.21
N LEU A 91 -12.30 6.21 10.75
CA LEU A 91 -12.90 6.62 12.02
C LEU A 91 -14.44 6.54 12.01
N ARG A 92 -15.11 6.91 10.92
CA ARG A 92 -16.58 6.83 10.83
C ARG A 92 -17.11 5.39 11.00
N GLU A 93 -16.34 4.38 10.62
CA GLU A 93 -16.72 2.97 10.76
C GLU A 93 -16.42 2.45 12.16
N LEU A 94 -15.33 2.91 12.76
CA LEU A 94 -14.90 2.49 14.10
C LEU A 94 -15.56 3.28 15.23
N LYS A 95 -16.08 4.48 14.98
CA LYS A 95 -16.65 5.37 16.01
C LYS A 95 -17.71 4.67 16.85
N ALA A 96 -18.69 4.03 16.21
CA ALA A 96 -19.75 3.32 16.92
C ALA A 96 -19.23 2.15 17.77
N SER A 97 -18.17 1.47 17.30
CA SER A 97 -17.53 0.40 18.07
C SER A 97 -16.73 0.93 19.27
N ILE A 98 -16.05 2.08 19.11
CA ILE A 98 -15.32 2.75 20.20
C ILE A 98 -16.31 3.23 21.27
N GLU A 99 -17.45 3.81 20.86
CA GLU A 99 -18.51 4.24 21.78
C GLU A 99 -19.11 3.04 22.52
N ALA A 100 -19.51 1.98 21.80
CA ALA A 100 -20.02 0.76 22.42
C ALA A 100 -19.04 0.12 23.40
N ALA A 101 -17.74 0.09 23.07
CA ALA A 101 -16.70 -0.43 23.97
C ALA A 101 -16.58 0.42 25.25
N LYS A 102 -16.68 1.75 25.14
CA LYS A 102 -16.67 2.65 26.30
C LYS A 102 -17.91 2.48 27.18
N GLU A 103 -19.09 2.35 26.58
CA GLU A 103 -20.36 2.13 27.30
C GLU A 103 -20.29 0.92 28.24
N ILE A 104 -19.62 -0.15 27.81
CA ILE A 104 -19.49 -1.40 28.58
C ILE A 104 -18.18 -1.51 29.37
N ASN A 105 -17.36 -0.45 29.40
CA ASN A 105 -16.03 -0.42 30.02
C ASN A 105 -15.05 -1.50 29.51
N ALA A 106 -15.12 -1.82 28.22
CA ALA A 106 -14.16 -2.73 27.58
C ALA A 106 -12.83 -2.03 27.26
N ALA A 107 -11.72 -2.75 27.43
CA ALA A 107 -10.40 -2.27 27.06
C ALA A 107 -10.23 -2.29 25.53
N ILE A 108 -9.76 -1.18 24.95
CA ILE A 108 -9.53 -1.05 23.50
C ILE A 108 -8.06 -1.27 23.18
N TYR A 109 -7.78 -2.16 22.22
CA TYR A 109 -6.45 -2.42 21.68
C TYR A 109 -6.37 -2.12 20.18
N LEU A 110 -5.25 -1.57 19.74
CA LEU A 110 -4.96 -1.29 18.34
C LEU A 110 -4.05 -2.40 17.80
N ILE A 111 -4.51 -3.09 16.74
CA ILE A 111 -3.84 -4.32 16.28
C ILE A 111 -3.20 -4.20 14.89
N ASP A 112 -3.36 -3.08 14.19
CA ASP A 112 -2.74 -2.89 12.87
C ASP A 112 -1.34 -2.27 12.98
N ARG A 113 -0.52 -2.51 11.95
CA ARG A 113 0.85 -1.98 11.86
C ARG A 113 0.84 -0.55 11.31
N PRO A 114 1.89 0.24 11.52
CA PRO A 114 2.02 1.57 10.92
C PRO A 114 1.78 1.54 9.40
N PHE A 115 0.77 2.27 8.92
CA PHE A 115 0.39 2.20 7.52
C PHE A 115 1.49 2.70 6.55
N THR A 116 2.41 3.53 7.03
CA THR A 116 3.61 3.98 6.30
C THR A 116 4.48 2.80 5.85
N ILE A 117 4.65 1.79 6.69
CA ILE A 117 5.39 0.55 6.37
C ILE A 117 4.71 -0.17 5.20
N THR A 118 3.40 -0.32 5.27
CA THR A 118 2.60 -0.94 4.20
C THR A 118 2.78 -0.20 2.87
N LYS A 119 2.63 1.14 2.88
CA LYS A 119 2.80 1.96 1.67
C LYS A 119 4.19 1.84 1.06
N ASN A 120 5.24 1.91 1.89
CA ASN A 120 6.63 1.80 1.42
C ASN A 120 6.90 0.44 0.76
N ARG A 121 6.40 -0.65 1.36
CA ARG A 121 6.56 -2.01 0.80
C ARG A 121 5.79 -2.18 -0.50
N VAL A 122 4.57 -1.65 -0.59
CA VAL A 122 3.80 -1.66 -1.85
C VAL A 122 4.51 -0.86 -2.94
N ALA A 123 5.03 0.33 -2.61
CA ALA A 123 5.78 1.16 -3.55
C ALA A 123 7.00 0.41 -4.13
N GLN A 124 7.71 -0.36 -3.32
CA GLN A 124 8.82 -1.22 -3.81
C GLN A 124 8.33 -2.30 -4.79
N LYS A 125 7.14 -2.89 -4.58
CA LYS A 125 6.57 -3.87 -5.53
C LYS A 125 6.12 -3.22 -6.83
N LEU A 126 5.64 -1.97 -6.77
CA LEU A 126 5.21 -1.20 -7.94
C LEU A 126 6.38 -0.72 -8.82
N LEU A 127 7.63 -0.87 -8.39
CA LEU A 127 8.80 -0.62 -9.26
C LEU A 127 8.85 -1.60 -10.45
N ASN A 128 8.19 -2.75 -10.34
CA ASN A 128 8.08 -3.70 -11.45
C ASN A 128 6.95 -3.26 -12.41
N PRO A 129 7.24 -3.00 -13.72
CA PRO A 129 6.26 -2.48 -14.67
C PRO A 129 5.04 -3.38 -14.89
N VAL A 130 5.22 -4.71 -14.89
CA VAL A 130 4.13 -5.68 -15.05
C VAL A 130 3.20 -5.62 -13.84
N THR A 131 3.78 -5.59 -12.64
CA THR A 131 3.04 -5.46 -11.37
C THR A 131 2.29 -4.14 -11.33
N PHE A 132 2.94 -3.04 -11.73
CA PHE A 132 2.31 -1.72 -11.81
C PHE A 132 1.11 -1.71 -12.77
N GLY A 133 1.26 -2.24 -13.99
CA GLY A 133 0.16 -2.33 -14.95
C GLY A 133 -1.02 -3.16 -14.46
N ASN A 134 -0.76 -4.30 -13.82
CA ASN A 134 -1.82 -5.12 -13.20
C ASN A 134 -2.48 -4.42 -12.01
N PHE A 135 -1.71 -3.67 -11.22
CA PHE A 135 -2.23 -2.92 -10.09
C PHE A 135 -3.09 -1.73 -10.52
N LEU A 136 -2.81 -1.09 -11.66
CA LEU A 136 -3.70 -0.08 -12.25
C LEU A 136 -5.05 -0.68 -12.64
N LYS A 137 -5.07 -1.88 -13.25
CA LYS A 137 -6.32 -2.61 -13.55
C LYS A 137 -7.10 -2.93 -12.28
N TYR A 138 -6.40 -3.39 -11.24
CA TYR A 138 -6.98 -3.61 -9.91
C TYR A 138 -7.61 -2.31 -9.36
N GLY A 139 -6.89 -1.20 -9.45
CA GLY A 139 -7.35 0.13 -9.02
C GLY A 139 -8.66 0.53 -9.68
N ASN A 140 -8.73 0.45 -11.01
CA ASN A 140 -9.96 0.75 -11.75
C ASN A 140 -11.13 -0.12 -11.29
N ARG A 141 -10.90 -1.41 -11.09
CA ARG A 141 -11.94 -2.34 -10.61
C ARG A 141 -12.42 -1.99 -9.21
N SER A 142 -11.49 -1.73 -8.29
CA SER A 142 -11.78 -1.37 -6.91
C SER A 142 -12.60 -0.08 -6.78
N LEU A 143 -12.39 0.89 -7.67
CA LEU A 143 -13.15 2.13 -7.71
C LEU A 143 -14.60 1.93 -8.17
N VAL A 144 -14.83 1.00 -9.10
CA VAL A 144 -16.20 0.63 -9.53
C VAL A 144 -16.96 0.01 -8.36
N PHE A 145 -16.36 -0.97 -7.67
CA PHE A 145 -17.00 -1.63 -6.52
C PHE A 145 -17.37 -0.66 -5.38
N ARG A 146 -16.58 0.40 -5.18
CA ARG A 146 -16.90 1.43 -4.19
C ARG A 146 -18.13 2.27 -4.54
N LYS A 147 -18.40 2.50 -5.83
CA LYS A 147 -19.59 3.26 -6.24
C LYS A 147 -20.88 2.50 -5.92
N ASP A 148 -20.85 1.17 -6.06
CA ASP A 148 -22.07 0.35 -6.04
C ASP A 148 -22.35 -0.32 -4.68
N LYS A 149 -21.71 0.15 -3.59
CA LYS A 149 -21.77 -0.45 -2.23
C LYS A 149 -21.42 -1.95 -2.25
N ALA A 150 -20.14 -2.25 -2.44
CA ALA A 150 -19.58 -3.61 -2.47
C ALA A 150 -20.23 -4.59 -1.48
N ASN A 151 -20.57 -5.78 -1.99
CA ASN A 151 -21.02 -6.92 -1.22
C ASN A 151 -19.84 -7.87 -0.88
N SER A 152 -20.12 -9.01 -0.24
CA SER A 152 -19.09 -9.97 0.12
C SER A 152 -18.45 -10.68 -1.08
N GLU A 153 -19.19 -10.87 -2.18
CA GLU A 153 -18.65 -11.46 -3.41
C GLU A 153 -17.66 -10.52 -4.07
N ASP A 154 -17.97 -9.22 -4.13
CA ASP A 154 -17.08 -8.20 -4.69
C ASP A 154 -15.74 -8.14 -3.93
N VAL A 155 -15.79 -8.25 -2.59
CA VAL A 155 -14.57 -8.32 -1.75
C VAL A 155 -13.75 -9.57 -2.06
N ARG A 156 -14.39 -10.73 -2.21
CA ARG A 156 -13.71 -11.98 -2.58
C ARG A 156 -13.10 -11.92 -3.97
N GLU A 157 -13.79 -11.30 -4.91
CA GLU A 157 -13.29 -11.13 -6.26
C GLU A 157 -12.08 -10.20 -6.31
N LEU A 158 -12.11 -9.08 -5.58
CA LEU A 158 -10.97 -8.17 -5.45
C LEU A 158 -9.76 -8.86 -4.83
N ASP A 159 -9.94 -9.59 -3.73
CA ASP A 159 -8.86 -10.35 -3.09
C ASP A 159 -8.27 -11.38 -4.07
N SER A 160 -9.13 -12.13 -4.77
CA SER A 160 -8.71 -13.14 -5.76
C SER A 160 -7.96 -12.52 -6.93
N PHE A 161 -8.40 -11.36 -7.42
CA PHE A 161 -7.71 -10.61 -8.47
C PHE A 161 -6.32 -10.19 -8.00
N LEU A 162 -6.24 -9.59 -6.81
CA LEU A 162 -4.97 -9.11 -6.26
C LEU A 162 -3.99 -10.28 -6.06
N LYS A 163 -4.48 -11.40 -5.53
CA LYS A 163 -3.71 -12.64 -5.33
C LYS A 163 -3.19 -13.22 -6.64
N ARG A 164 -4.02 -13.24 -7.68
CA ARG A 164 -3.65 -13.81 -9.00
C ARG A 164 -2.69 -12.93 -9.78
N TYR A 165 -2.96 -11.62 -9.86
CA TYR A 165 -2.26 -10.73 -10.80
C TYR A 165 -1.20 -9.85 -10.15
N CYS A 166 -1.27 -9.65 -8.83
CA CYS A 166 -0.33 -8.86 -8.05
C CYS A 166 0.11 -9.58 -6.77
N PRO A 167 0.60 -10.84 -6.82
CA PRO A 167 0.84 -11.66 -5.62
C PRO A 167 1.82 -11.00 -4.63
N GLY A 168 2.82 -10.27 -5.13
CA GLY A 168 3.74 -9.52 -4.27
C GLY A 168 3.08 -8.38 -3.49
N ILE A 169 2.05 -7.74 -4.06
CA ILE A 169 1.25 -6.70 -3.39
C ILE A 169 0.23 -7.34 -2.45
N HIS A 170 -0.43 -8.41 -2.88
CA HIS A 170 -1.34 -9.20 -2.03
C HIS A 170 -0.65 -9.66 -0.75
N LYS A 171 0.57 -10.19 -0.86
CA LYS A 171 1.41 -10.56 0.29
C LYS A 171 1.58 -9.41 1.27
N VAL A 172 1.86 -8.20 0.80
CA VAL A 172 2.09 -7.03 1.66
C VAL A 172 0.78 -6.50 2.26
N LEU A 173 -0.28 -6.38 1.46
CA LEU A 173 -1.54 -5.75 1.85
C LEU A 173 -2.44 -6.66 2.68
N ILE A 174 -2.34 -7.98 2.49
CA ILE A 174 -3.22 -8.98 3.11
C ILE A 174 -2.41 -9.90 4.01
N ASP A 175 -1.51 -10.71 3.47
CA ASP A 175 -0.87 -11.79 4.23
C ASP A 175 -0.04 -11.27 5.41
N GLU A 176 0.88 -10.34 5.16
CA GLU A 176 1.75 -9.76 6.20
C GLU A 176 0.95 -8.93 7.22
N ARG A 177 -0.11 -8.24 6.79
CA ARG A 177 -0.99 -7.49 7.70
C ARG A 177 -1.79 -8.44 8.58
N ASN A 178 -2.32 -9.52 8.02
CA ASN A 178 -3.00 -10.57 8.77
C ASN A 178 -2.07 -11.23 9.79
N GLN A 179 -0.82 -11.53 9.42
CA GLN A 179 0.19 -12.07 10.33
C GLN A 179 0.46 -11.11 11.50
N TYR A 180 0.72 -9.83 11.20
CA TYR A 180 0.92 -8.82 12.23
C TYR A 180 -0.29 -8.72 13.16
N MET A 181 -1.49 -8.56 12.62
CA MET A 181 -2.72 -8.44 13.40
C MET A 181 -2.99 -9.69 14.24
N ALA A 182 -2.82 -10.90 13.69
CA ALA A 182 -2.99 -12.14 14.43
C ALA A 182 -1.97 -12.25 15.59
N HIS A 183 -0.72 -11.84 15.37
CA HIS A 183 0.27 -11.72 16.45
C HIS A 183 -0.20 -10.77 17.54
N GLN A 184 -0.63 -9.55 17.17
CA GLN A 184 -1.13 -8.56 18.13
C GLN A 184 -2.37 -9.05 18.89
N ILE A 185 -3.30 -9.73 18.22
CA ILE A 185 -4.49 -10.30 18.86
C ILE A 185 -4.09 -11.30 19.93
N ILE A 186 -3.22 -12.25 19.59
CA ILE A 186 -2.76 -13.26 20.55
C ILE A 186 -1.97 -12.62 21.70
N TRP A 187 -1.06 -11.70 21.39
CA TRP A 187 -0.18 -11.04 22.37
C TRP A 187 -0.97 -10.21 23.39
N ASN A 188 -2.01 -9.50 22.96
CA ASN A 188 -2.80 -8.63 23.83
C ASN A 188 -3.98 -9.36 24.50
N SER A 189 -4.33 -10.57 24.06
CA SER A 189 -5.47 -11.30 24.63
C SER A 189 -5.11 -11.98 25.95
N GLN A 190 -6.00 -11.84 26.93
CA GLN A 190 -5.84 -12.47 28.24
C GLN A 190 -6.47 -13.87 28.26
N PRO A 191 -5.89 -14.86 28.97
CA PRO A 191 -6.50 -16.18 29.12
C PRO A 191 -7.93 -16.11 29.64
N GLY A 192 -8.83 -16.93 29.10
CA GLY A 192 -10.23 -17.04 29.53
C GLY A 192 -11.16 -15.91 29.09
N GLU A 193 -10.63 -14.90 28.40
CA GLU A 193 -11.43 -13.75 27.99
C GLU A 193 -12.16 -13.95 26.65
N THR A 194 -13.32 -13.29 26.56
CA THR A 194 -14.02 -13.05 25.30
C THR A 194 -13.49 -11.78 24.67
N VAL A 195 -12.94 -11.91 23.47
CA VAL A 195 -12.32 -10.84 22.70
C VAL A 195 -13.16 -10.58 21.45
N VAL A 196 -13.53 -9.33 21.21
CA VAL A 196 -14.14 -8.90 19.93
C VAL A 196 -13.11 -8.17 19.10
N VAL A 197 -12.90 -8.60 17.86
CA VAL A 197 -11.96 -8.01 16.91
C VAL A 197 -12.74 -7.36 15.78
N ILE A 198 -12.65 -6.04 15.64
CA ILE A 198 -13.26 -5.26 14.57
C ILE A 198 -12.24 -5.07 13.46
N CYS A 199 -12.51 -5.66 12.29
CA CYS A 199 -11.63 -5.58 11.13
C CYS A 199 -12.43 -5.52 9.82
N SER A 200 -11.79 -5.16 8.73
CA SER A 200 -12.36 -5.24 7.39
C SER A 200 -12.72 -6.69 7.06
N ALA A 201 -13.85 -6.88 6.38
CA ALA A 201 -14.32 -8.19 5.95
C ALA A 201 -13.27 -8.95 5.12
N MET A 202 -12.37 -8.24 4.42
CA MET A 202 -11.28 -8.83 3.64
C MET A 202 -10.25 -9.58 4.51
N HIS A 203 -10.06 -9.18 5.77
CA HIS A 203 -9.07 -9.77 6.67
C HIS A 203 -9.62 -10.94 7.49
N VAL A 204 -10.93 -11.04 7.67
CA VAL A 204 -11.58 -12.04 8.54
C VAL A 204 -11.16 -13.49 8.22
N PRO A 205 -11.19 -13.97 6.96
CA PRO A 205 -10.84 -15.36 6.67
C PRO A 205 -9.38 -15.69 6.98
N GLY A 206 -8.46 -14.77 6.64
CA GLY A 206 -7.03 -14.93 6.89
C GLY A 206 -6.69 -14.90 8.38
N LEU A 207 -7.28 -13.96 9.13
CA LEU A 207 -7.15 -13.88 10.58
C LEU A 207 -7.69 -15.12 11.28
N ALA A 208 -8.89 -15.57 10.90
CA ALA A 208 -9.49 -16.77 11.47
C ALA A 208 -8.55 -17.99 11.30
N SER A 209 -8.01 -18.19 10.09
CA SER A 209 -7.09 -19.30 9.82
C SER A 209 -5.79 -19.20 10.63
N LEU A 210 -5.20 -18.00 10.73
CA LEU A 210 -3.96 -17.80 11.50
C LEU A 210 -4.18 -18.02 13.00
N LEU A 211 -5.28 -17.49 13.55
CA LEU A 211 -5.64 -17.69 14.96
C LEU A 211 -5.87 -19.18 15.24
N GLN A 212 -6.67 -19.87 14.42
CA GLN A 212 -6.88 -21.31 14.58
C GLN A 212 -5.57 -22.11 14.57
N LYS A 213 -4.68 -21.83 13.60
CA LYS A 213 -3.36 -22.50 13.52
C LYS A 213 -2.51 -22.24 14.75
N LYS A 214 -2.43 -20.99 15.22
CA LYS A 214 -1.63 -20.61 16.39
C LYS A 214 -2.17 -21.17 17.71
N LEU A 215 -3.49 -21.27 17.83
CA LEU A 215 -4.15 -21.83 19.00
C LEU A 215 -4.05 -23.37 19.02
N ALA A 216 -4.01 -24.01 17.84
CA ALA A 216 -3.78 -25.45 17.71
C ALA A 216 -2.32 -25.81 18.00
N ASP A 217 -1.37 -25.01 17.50
CA ASP A 217 0.06 -25.23 17.65
C ASP A 217 0.77 -23.94 18.10
N PRO A 218 1.13 -23.82 19.39
CA PRO A 218 1.86 -22.68 19.93
C PRO A 218 3.22 -22.43 19.25
N SER A 219 3.83 -23.45 18.64
CA SER A 219 5.12 -23.33 17.96
C SER A 219 5.00 -22.62 16.61
N VAL A 220 3.80 -22.58 16.01
CA VAL A 220 3.54 -21.82 14.79
C VAL A 220 3.92 -20.37 15.03
N ASN A 221 4.97 -19.91 14.35
CA ASN A 221 5.36 -18.53 14.46
C ASN A 221 4.44 -17.69 13.57
N VAL A 222 3.40 -17.11 14.18
CA VAL A 222 2.69 -15.98 13.58
C VAL A 222 3.63 -14.79 13.73
N ALA A 223 4.71 -14.80 12.95
CA ALA A 223 5.80 -13.88 13.12
C ALA A 223 5.28 -12.44 13.05
N ALA A 224 5.73 -11.60 13.98
CA ALA A 224 5.83 -10.17 13.68
C ALA A 224 6.69 -10.08 12.41
N PRO A 225 6.21 -9.46 11.32
CA PRO A 225 6.88 -9.52 10.04
C PRO A 225 8.33 -9.06 10.20
N GLU A 226 9.26 -9.87 9.69
CA GLU A 226 10.63 -9.44 9.46
C GLU A 226 10.59 -8.11 8.73
N GLY A 227 11.18 -7.09 9.35
CA GLY A 227 11.22 -5.76 8.77
C GLY A 227 11.02 -4.63 9.76
N LEU A 228 10.38 -4.78 10.93
CA LEU A 228 10.23 -3.61 11.82
C LEU A 228 11.59 -2.99 12.21
N ALA A 229 12.61 -3.83 12.43
CA ALA A 229 13.98 -3.40 12.66
C ALA A 229 14.67 -2.89 11.36
N ASP A 230 14.52 -3.58 10.23
CA ASP A 230 15.14 -3.18 8.95
C ASP A 230 14.49 -1.97 8.26
N LEU A 231 13.27 -1.59 8.66
CA LEU A 231 12.51 -0.46 8.12
C LEU A 231 12.86 0.89 8.77
N THR A 232 13.68 0.89 9.82
CA THR A 232 14.29 2.11 10.36
C THR A 232 15.46 2.60 9.51
N LYS A 233 16.00 1.76 8.62
CA LYS A 233 16.92 2.19 7.58
C LYS A 233 16.10 2.95 6.54
N LYS A 234 16.22 4.28 6.52
CA LYS A 234 15.66 5.17 5.48
C LYS A 234 15.87 4.51 4.11
N SER A 235 14.82 3.95 3.52
CA SER A 235 14.87 3.56 2.12
C SER A 235 15.04 4.84 1.31
N LEU A 236 16.16 4.95 0.58
CA LEU A 236 16.40 6.06 -0.33
C LEU A 236 15.15 6.22 -1.23
N PRO A 237 14.62 7.43 -1.43
CA PRO A 237 13.48 7.63 -2.30
C PRO A 237 13.92 7.32 -3.74
N VAL A 238 13.74 6.07 -4.19
CA VAL A 238 14.22 5.60 -5.50
C VAL A 238 13.40 6.24 -6.64
N VAL A 239 12.18 6.70 -6.35
CA VAL A 239 11.26 7.30 -7.33
C VAL A 239 11.84 8.55 -8.03
N PRO A 240 12.39 9.57 -7.34
CA PRO A 240 13.06 10.69 -8.02
C PRO A 240 14.29 10.25 -8.84
N PHE A 241 15.04 9.23 -8.40
CA PHE A 241 16.17 8.72 -9.17
C PHE A 241 15.75 7.96 -10.43
N LEU A 242 14.65 7.20 -10.36
CA LEU A 242 14.06 6.55 -11.54
C LEU A 242 13.45 7.58 -12.49
N PHE A 243 12.79 8.62 -11.98
CA PHE A 243 12.30 9.72 -12.82
C PHE A 243 13.46 10.44 -13.52
N LEU A 244 14.53 10.75 -12.78
CA LEU A 244 15.74 11.32 -13.35
C LEU A 244 16.36 10.39 -14.40
N PHE A 245 16.46 9.09 -14.10
CA PHE A 245 17.01 8.11 -15.04
C PHE A 245 16.15 7.99 -16.31
N TYR A 246 14.84 7.85 -16.22
CA TYR A 246 13.97 7.68 -17.38
C TYR A 246 13.70 8.97 -18.16
N LEU A 247 13.85 10.16 -17.56
CA LEU A 247 13.67 11.44 -18.26
C LEU A 247 14.98 11.98 -18.83
N VAL A 248 16.07 11.90 -18.05
CA VAL A 248 17.36 12.50 -18.41
C VAL A 248 18.23 11.54 -19.23
N LEU A 249 18.22 10.24 -18.95
CA LEU A 249 19.07 9.29 -19.68
C LEU A 249 18.69 9.18 -21.17
N PRO A 250 17.41 9.09 -21.58
CA PRO A 250 17.07 9.06 -23.00
C PRO A 250 17.43 10.37 -23.70
N GLY A 251 17.23 11.52 -23.04
CA GLY A 251 17.64 12.83 -23.56
C GLY A 251 19.15 12.94 -23.73
N TYR A 252 19.93 12.42 -22.77
CA TYR A 252 21.38 12.39 -22.84
C TYR A 252 21.90 11.43 -23.93
N ILE A 253 21.31 10.25 -24.08
CA ILE A 253 21.63 9.32 -25.17
C ILE A 253 21.34 9.97 -26.53
N LEU A 254 20.19 10.64 -26.68
CA LEU A 254 19.83 11.36 -27.90
C LEU A 254 20.81 12.50 -28.21
N TYR A 255 21.26 13.24 -27.18
CA TYR A 255 22.28 14.26 -27.30
C TYR A 255 23.63 13.68 -27.75
N LEU A 256 24.08 12.55 -27.20
CA LEU A 256 25.33 11.92 -27.62
C LEU A 256 25.27 11.43 -29.07
N VAL A 257 24.13 10.87 -29.49
CA VAL A 257 23.91 10.44 -30.87
C VAL A 257 23.89 11.64 -31.82
N SER A 258 23.25 12.75 -31.45
CA SER A 258 23.23 13.95 -32.29
C SER A 258 24.59 14.63 -32.34
N ALA A 259 25.30 14.76 -31.22
CA ALA A 259 26.66 15.31 -31.17
C ALA A 259 27.67 14.45 -31.94
N GLY A 260 27.59 13.13 -31.83
CA GLY A 260 28.41 12.18 -32.60
C GLY A 260 28.09 12.23 -34.11
N GLY A 261 26.82 12.39 -34.47
CA GLY A 261 26.39 12.59 -35.86
C GLY A 261 26.93 13.89 -36.45
N ILE A 262 26.91 14.98 -35.69
CA ILE A 262 27.48 16.28 -36.10
C ILE A 262 28.99 16.18 -36.31
N ALA A 263 29.71 15.48 -35.42
CA ALA A 263 31.16 15.27 -35.56
C ALA A 263 31.52 14.45 -36.82
N MET A 264 30.75 13.41 -37.13
CA MET A 264 30.92 12.61 -38.35
C MET A 264 30.62 13.39 -39.64
N ILE A 265 29.56 14.19 -39.65
CA ILE A 265 29.22 15.04 -40.80
C ILE A 265 30.30 16.10 -41.02
N SER A 266 30.83 16.70 -39.94
CA SER A 266 31.92 17.69 -40.00
C SER A 266 33.23 17.11 -40.54
N GLN A 267 33.62 15.89 -40.13
CA GLN A 267 34.79 15.22 -40.70
C GLN A 267 34.60 14.87 -42.18
N LYS A 268 33.40 14.43 -42.58
CA LYS A 268 33.09 14.09 -43.98
C LYS A 268 33.04 15.33 -44.88
N THR A 269 32.56 16.48 -44.38
CA THR A 269 32.61 17.75 -45.13
C THR A 269 34.04 18.28 -45.27
N LYS A 270 34.88 18.17 -44.23
CA LYS A 270 36.30 18.53 -44.32
C LYS A 270 37.07 17.64 -45.32
N GLY A 271 36.76 16.34 -45.36
CA GLY A 271 37.34 15.40 -46.34
C GLY A 271 36.87 15.61 -47.78
N VAL A 272 35.65 16.12 -48.00
CA VAL A 272 35.09 16.38 -49.34
C VAL A 272 35.43 17.77 -49.88
N LEU A 273 35.57 18.78 -49.02
CA LEU A 273 35.90 20.16 -49.43
C LEU A 273 37.40 20.46 -49.51
N GLY A 274 38.29 19.53 -49.13
CA GLY A 274 39.74 19.72 -49.27
C GLY A 274 40.27 21.00 -48.61
N ILE A 275 39.65 21.44 -47.50
CA ILE A 275 40.12 22.61 -46.76
C ILE A 275 41.09 22.13 -45.70
N GLU A 276 42.36 21.98 -46.09
CA GLU A 276 43.46 22.10 -45.14
C GLU A 276 43.56 23.57 -44.73
N SER A 277 43.06 23.93 -43.55
CA SER A 277 43.48 25.18 -42.94
C SER A 277 44.89 24.98 -42.41
N LYS A 278 45.91 25.44 -43.15
CA LYS A 278 47.17 25.81 -42.53
C LYS A 278 46.92 27.07 -41.71
N GLU A 279 47.09 26.97 -40.40
CA GLU A 279 47.11 28.13 -39.51
C GLU A 279 48.24 29.09 -39.96
N GLY A 280 47.90 30.36 -40.20
CA GLY A 280 48.89 31.44 -40.15
C GLY A 280 49.01 32.42 -41.31
N GLU A 281 48.25 32.37 -42.41
CA GLU A 281 48.39 33.36 -43.49
C GLU A 281 47.06 34.02 -43.91
N VAL A 282 47.08 35.36 -43.94
CA VAL A 282 45.98 36.22 -44.39
C VAL A 282 45.74 36.00 -45.88
N PRO A 283 44.49 35.78 -46.34
CA PRO A 283 44.23 35.50 -47.75
C PRO A 283 44.41 36.78 -48.58
N VAL A 284 45.46 36.80 -49.42
CA VAL A 284 45.64 37.84 -50.44
C VAL A 284 44.78 37.49 -51.66
N VAL A 285 43.68 38.21 -51.84
CA VAL A 285 42.86 38.13 -53.06
C VAL A 285 43.57 38.89 -54.18
N ARG A 286 44.03 38.19 -55.22
CA ARG A 286 44.46 38.81 -56.48
C ARG A 286 43.36 38.68 -57.53
N PRO A 287 43.03 39.75 -58.28
CA PRO A 287 42.01 39.68 -59.33
C PRO A 287 42.53 38.86 -60.52
N ALA A 288 41.66 38.03 -61.09
CA ALA A 288 41.95 37.21 -62.26
C ALA A 288 42.13 38.09 -63.51
N VAL A 289 43.34 38.13 -64.06
CA VAL A 289 43.59 38.70 -65.38
C VAL A 289 43.15 37.68 -66.43
N LYS A 290 42.10 38.00 -67.17
CA LYS A 290 41.64 37.26 -68.36
C LYS A 290 42.75 37.34 -69.42
N LYS A 291 43.38 36.22 -69.75
CA LYS A 291 44.27 36.12 -70.91
C LYS A 291 43.40 36.01 -72.17
N LEU A 292 43.40 37.07 -72.99
CA LEU A 292 42.95 37.02 -74.37
C LEU A 292 44.00 36.20 -75.16
N GLU A 293 43.59 35.08 -75.74
CA GLU A 293 44.36 34.43 -76.81
C GLU A 293 43.77 34.86 -78.15
N SER A 294 44.60 35.58 -78.90
CA SER A 294 44.44 35.86 -80.33
C SER A 294 45.39 34.95 -81.10
N SER A 295 44.85 34.11 -81.98
CA SER A 295 45.33 33.71 -83.33
C SER A 295 44.73 32.36 -83.67
#